data_AF-A0AAW1VKR6-F1
#
_entry.id   AF-A0AAW1VKR6-F1
#
_cell.length_a   1.000
_cell.length_b   1.000
_cell.length_c   1.000
_cell.angle_alpha   90.00
_cell.angle_beta   90.00
_cell.angle_gamma   90.00
#
_symmetry.space_group_name_H-M   'P 1'
#
loop_
_entity.id
_entity.type
_entity.pdbx_description
1 polymer ?
#
loop_
_entity_poly.entity_id
_entity_poly.type
_entity_poly.pdbx_seq_one_letter_code
_entity_poly.pdbx_strand_id
1 'polypeptide(L)'
;MQLLMVSLQVFVLLVYCLQTLDIRMGSGDHILELALSRPDFGGFVVDGDGQPSLSVIGEALFYALRILLSRSLSRMKYSQTSNSVFILLVDSQYGGVVKVEGDVNKLEFDVDNVYECAAEWIEKHATVAVSSIDRIWNKLGNANWGDIGALQILFATFHCITQFAGFPKHSVEDLAADHGSRLQTRRAERQLGNTQVNGNGLFRFQQRSVSPEIVEVQDDSIKIESEQLLKLEVGSVLCLEDSNLQKGYRISQVMNSSEHPYFVASPVDDPQKSLFLYVGSHPSQLEPAWENMNMWYQVQRQTKILTIMKQKGLSSKYLPQLSASGRIIHPGQCQRPSSGGNCDHPWCGTPILVTSPVGETVADLINEGRFGMEEAIRCCHDCLSALSIAASAGIRHGDIKPENVICVRSSVRHPFFVLIGWGRAILEDRDRPAMNLHYSSTYALQEGKLCSASDAESLVYMLYISCGGVLPDLDSVEGALQWRETSWSRRLIQQKLG
;
A
#
# COMPACT_ATOMS: atom_id res chain seq x y z
N MET A 1 -26.75 5.29 -18.52
CA MET A 1 -25.46 4.60 -18.26
C MET A 1 -24.60 5.32 -17.22
N GLN A 2 -24.31 6.61 -17.36
CA GLN A 2 -23.49 7.33 -16.36
C GLN A 2 -24.10 7.36 -14.94
N LEU A 3 -25.43 7.54 -14.80
CA LEU A 3 -26.13 7.40 -13.51
C LEU A 3 -26.04 5.99 -12.91
N LEU A 4 -26.04 4.96 -13.76
CA LEU A 4 -25.91 3.56 -13.32
C LEU A 4 -24.49 3.26 -12.85
N MET A 5 -23.48 3.89 -13.48
CA MET A 5 -22.08 3.80 -13.05
C MET A 5 -21.81 4.54 -11.75
N VAL A 6 -22.44 5.69 -11.49
CA VAL A 6 -22.30 6.41 -10.22
C VAL A 6 -22.96 5.63 -9.08
N SER A 7 -24.17 5.09 -9.28
CA SER A 7 -24.77 4.18 -8.29
C SER A 7 -23.93 2.91 -8.11
N LEU A 8 -23.37 2.32 -9.17
CA LEU A 8 -22.44 1.18 -9.04
C LEU A 8 -21.16 1.56 -8.31
N GLN A 9 -20.60 2.75 -8.53
CA GLN A 9 -19.34 3.19 -7.93
C GLN A 9 -19.51 3.60 -6.48
N VAL A 10 -20.65 4.21 -6.11
CA VAL A 10 -21.03 4.48 -4.72
C VAL A 10 -21.32 3.15 -4.01
N PHE A 11 -22.01 2.21 -4.67
CA PHE A 11 -22.24 0.87 -4.13
C PHE A 11 -20.94 0.06 -4.02
N VAL A 12 -20.02 0.22 -4.97
CA VAL A 12 -18.66 -0.35 -4.90
C VAL A 12 -17.88 0.31 -3.79
N LEU A 13 -17.95 1.63 -3.58
CA LEU A 13 -17.32 2.31 -2.44
C LEU A 13 -17.88 1.78 -1.11
N LEU A 14 -19.21 1.60 -1.02
CA LEU A 14 -19.90 1.03 0.14
C LEU A 14 -19.45 -0.42 0.39
N VAL A 15 -19.44 -1.25 -0.65
CA VAL A 15 -19.00 -2.65 -0.58
C VAL A 15 -17.51 -2.74 -0.29
N TYR A 16 -16.68 -1.82 -0.80
CA TYR A 16 -15.24 -1.79 -0.54
C TYR A 16 -14.97 -1.37 0.90
N CYS A 17 -15.60 -0.28 1.38
CA CYS A 17 -15.52 0.17 2.77
C CYS A 17 -16.04 -0.89 3.75
N LEU A 18 -17.18 -1.54 3.45
CA LEU A 18 -17.76 -2.61 4.28
C LEU A 18 -16.94 -3.90 4.24
N GLN A 19 -16.36 -4.26 3.10
CA GLN A 19 -15.43 -5.39 3.02
C GLN A 19 -14.13 -5.11 3.77
N THR A 20 -13.64 -3.88 3.81
CA THR A 20 -12.46 -3.55 4.62
C THR A 20 -12.71 -3.57 6.12
N LEU A 21 -13.94 -3.34 6.63
CA LEU A 21 -14.20 -3.17 8.07
C LEU A 21 -14.61 -4.44 8.86
N ASP A 22 -14.54 -5.63 8.24
CA ASP A 22 -14.94 -6.95 8.79
C ASP A 22 -16.25 -6.94 9.62
N ILE A 23 -17.26 -6.25 9.10
CA ILE A 23 -18.62 -6.33 9.62
C ILE A 23 -19.27 -7.56 8.98
N ARG A 24 -19.30 -8.69 9.69
CA ARG A 24 -20.08 -9.87 9.26
C ARG A 24 -21.57 -9.51 9.19
N MET A 25 -22.06 -9.22 7.98
CA MET A 25 -23.48 -9.01 7.74
C MET A 25 -24.24 -10.34 7.75
N GLY A 26 -25.04 -10.53 8.79
CA GLY A 26 -26.21 -11.42 8.79
C GLY A 26 -27.52 -10.70 8.46
N SER A 27 -27.49 -9.40 8.13
CA SER A 27 -28.69 -8.63 7.74
C SER A 27 -28.29 -7.33 7.05
N GLY A 28 -28.19 -7.35 5.72
CA GLY A 28 -27.84 -6.19 4.88
C GLY A 28 -28.95 -5.14 4.73
N ASP A 29 -30.08 -5.30 5.41
CA ASP A 29 -31.28 -4.48 5.19
C ASP A 29 -31.32 -3.15 5.96
N HIS A 30 -30.26 -2.78 6.70
CA HIS A 30 -30.38 -1.75 7.75
C HIS A 30 -29.32 -0.63 7.76
N ILE A 31 -28.33 -0.64 6.86
CA ILE A 31 -27.51 0.55 6.59
C ILE A 31 -28.21 1.33 5.48
N LEU A 32 -29.13 2.24 5.85
CA LEU A 32 -29.85 3.05 4.86
C LEU A 32 -29.07 4.31 4.54
N GLU A 33 -28.04 4.19 3.69
CA GLU A 33 -27.41 5.33 3.05
C GLU A 33 -28.23 5.72 1.82
N LEU A 34 -29.00 6.80 1.93
CA LEU A 34 -29.90 7.24 0.87
C LEU A 34 -29.18 8.28 0.02
N ALA A 35 -28.86 7.90 -1.22
CA ALA A 35 -28.27 8.78 -2.22
C ALA A 35 -29.38 9.33 -3.12
N LEU A 36 -29.63 10.64 -3.04
CA LEU A 36 -30.54 11.32 -3.96
C LEU A 36 -29.79 11.65 -5.25
N SER A 37 -30.04 10.86 -6.30
CA SER A 37 -29.44 11.08 -7.62
C SER A 37 -30.39 11.84 -8.55
N ARG A 38 -29.97 13.04 -8.97
CA ARG A 38 -30.68 13.86 -9.97
C ARG A 38 -29.73 14.25 -11.10
N PRO A 39 -30.19 14.26 -12.37
CA PRO A 39 -29.49 14.98 -13.41
C PRO A 39 -29.59 16.48 -13.10
N ASP A 40 -28.45 17.18 -13.10
CA ASP A 40 -28.33 18.65 -13.03
C ASP A 40 -28.41 19.32 -11.64
N PHE A 41 -27.56 18.95 -10.66
CA PHE A 41 -27.27 19.90 -9.57
C PHE A 41 -26.39 21.07 -10.07
N GLY A 42 -25.57 20.83 -11.09
CA GLY A 42 -24.65 21.81 -11.69
C GLY A 42 -25.30 22.94 -12.51
N GLY A 43 -26.60 22.89 -12.81
CA GLY A 43 -27.29 23.94 -13.57
C GLY A 43 -27.54 25.25 -12.80
N PHE A 44 -27.35 25.25 -11.48
CA PHE A 44 -27.80 26.32 -10.58
C PHE A 44 -26.68 27.09 -9.86
N VAL A 45 -25.41 26.83 -10.19
CA VAL A 45 -24.23 27.50 -9.58
C VAL A 45 -24.05 28.97 -10.04
N VAL A 46 -25.08 29.58 -10.66
CA VAL A 46 -24.98 30.96 -11.17
C VAL A 46 -25.26 32.02 -10.09
N ASP A 47 -25.88 31.67 -8.96
CA ASP A 47 -26.03 32.61 -7.83
C ASP A 47 -25.32 32.09 -6.57
N GLY A 48 -24.04 32.47 -6.47
CA GLY A 48 -23.41 32.99 -5.26
C GLY A 48 -23.71 32.37 -3.89
N ASP A 49 -23.76 31.05 -3.76
CA ASP A 49 -23.31 30.24 -2.62
C ASP A 49 -23.70 28.79 -2.95
N GLY A 50 -22.76 27.85 -2.92
CA GLY A 50 -22.96 26.45 -3.35
C GLY A 50 -23.93 25.61 -2.50
N GLN A 51 -25.10 26.15 -2.15
CA GLN A 51 -26.14 25.54 -1.35
C GLN A 51 -27.17 24.79 -2.23
N PRO A 52 -27.70 23.64 -1.76
CA PRO A 52 -28.76 22.92 -2.44
C PRO A 52 -30.08 23.71 -2.49
N SER A 53 -30.87 23.48 -3.53
CA SER A 53 -32.22 24.06 -3.63
C SER A 53 -33.13 23.62 -2.47
N LEU A 54 -34.06 24.49 -2.08
CA LEU A 54 -35.03 24.22 -1.00
C LEU A 54 -35.88 22.97 -1.25
N SER A 55 -36.16 22.62 -2.52
CA SER A 55 -36.87 21.39 -2.87
C SER A 55 -36.06 20.13 -2.58
N VAL A 56 -34.75 20.16 -2.84
CA VAL A 56 -33.83 19.05 -2.58
C VAL A 56 -33.62 18.87 -1.07
N ILE A 57 -33.52 19.98 -0.34
CA ILE A 57 -33.47 19.95 1.13
C ILE A 57 -34.78 19.37 1.68
N GLY A 58 -35.94 19.77 1.15
CA GLY A 58 -37.25 19.21 1.54
C GLY A 58 -37.36 17.70 1.33
N GLU A 59 -36.92 17.19 0.18
CA GLU A 59 -36.85 15.75 -0.08
C GLU A 59 -35.89 15.04 0.89
N ALA A 60 -34.70 15.61 1.12
CA ALA A 60 -33.75 15.07 2.08
C ALA A 60 -34.35 15.01 3.50
N LEU A 61 -34.99 16.08 3.97
CA LEU A 61 -35.63 16.12 5.29
C LEU A 61 -36.74 15.06 5.42
N PHE A 62 -37.54 14.86 4.36
CA PHE A 62 -38.56 13.82 4.33
C PHE A 62 -37.95 12.42 4.49
N TYR A 63 -36.89 12.11 3.75
CA TYR A 63 -36.19 10.82 3.87
C TYR A 63 -35.51 10.65 5.23
N ALA A 64 -34.92 11.72 5.78
CA ALA A 64 -34.26 11.68 7.07
C ALA A 64 -35.25 11.33 8.19
N LEU A 65 -36.41 12.00 8.21
CA LEU A 65 -37.47 11.73 9.18
C LEU A 65 -37.99 10.30 9.06
N ARG A 66 -38.18 9.81 7.83
CA ARG A 66 -38.60 8.42 7.57
C ARG A 66 -37.59 7.40 8.09
N ILE A 67 -36.28 7.66 7.91
CA ILE A 67 -35.21 6.80 8.43
C ILE A 67 -35.22 6.82 9.96
N LEU A 68 -35.32 8.00 10.56
CA LEU A 68 -35.37 8.17 12.02
C LEU A 68 -36.57 7.46 12.66
N LEU A 69 -37.76 7.57 12.06
CA LEU A 69 -38.96 6.85 12.48
C LEU A 69 -38.84 5.33 12.31
N SER A 70 -38.25 4.88 11.20
CA SER A 70 -37.99 3.46 10.99
C SER A 70 -37.00 2.90 12.02
N ARG A 71 -36.01 3.70 12.46
CA ARG A 71 -35.04 3.32 13.49
C ARG A 71 -35.70 3.26 14.88
N SER A 72 -36.57 4.21 15.23
CA SER A 72 -37.25 4.24 16.53
C SER A 72 -38.28 3.11 16.69
N LEU A 73 -38.93 2.69 15.61
CA LEU A 73 -39.92 1.61 15.59
C LEU A 73 -39.29 0.21 15.48
N SER A 74 -38.00 0.11 15.16
CA SER A 74 -37.29 -1.17 15.06
C SER A 74 -36.95 -1.73 16.43
N ARG A 75 -37.07 -3.06 16.61
CA ARG A 75 -36.71 -3.79 17.85
C ARG A 75 -35.20 -3.97 18.05
N MET A 76 -34.37 -3.43 17.17
CA MET A 76 -32.91 -3.56 17.22
C MET A 76 -32.30 -2.57 18.22
N LYS A 77 -31.39 -3.05 19.07
CA LYS A 77 -30.61 -2.21 19.99
C LYS A 77 -29.50 -1.49 19.22
N TYR A 78 -29.83 -0.40 18.54
CA TYR A 78 -28.83 0.52 18.02
C TYR A 78 -28.02 1.13 19.18
N SER A 79 -26.73 1.39 18.97
CA SER A 79 -25.94 2.10 19.99
C SER A 79 -26.58 3.47 20.25
N GLN A 80 -26.84 3.77 21.53
CA GLN A 80 -27.68 4.89 21.99
C GLN A 80 -27.08 6.29 21.76
N THR A 81 -26.03 6.42 20.94
CA THR A 81 -25.14 7.59 21.03
C THR A 81 -25.36 8.65 19.96
N SER A 82 -26.20 8.44 18.93
CA SER A 82 -26.62 9.57 18.07
C SER A 82 -27.88 9.30 17.24
N ASN A 83 -28.94 10.09 17.49
CA ASN A 83 -30.11 10.18 16.62
C ASN A 83 -29.83 11.08 15.42
N SER A 84 -28.74 10.81 14.69
CA SER A 84 -28.38 11.57 13.49
C SER A 84 -28.42 10.69 12.25
N VAL A 85 -28.88 11.28 11.15
CA VAL A 85 -28.97 10.66 9.82
C VAL A 85 -28.24 11.55 8.84
N PHE A 86 -27.48 10.92 7.94
CA PHE A 86 -26.79 11.59 6.84
C PHE A 86 -27.45 11.18 5.54
N ILE A 87 -27.71 12.16 4.67
CA ILE A 87 -28.26 11.95 3.33
C ILE A 87 -27.25 12.48 2.34
N LEU A 88 -26.88 11.64 1.38
CA LEU A 88 -25.95 12.01 0.33
C LEU A 88 -26.73 12.63 -0.83
N LEU A 89 -26.31 13.83 -1.24
CA LEU A 89 -26.77 14.49 -2.45
C LEU A 89 -25.68 14.30 -3.50
N VAL A 90 -25.94 13.56 -4.58
CA VAL A 90 -24.89 13.23 -5.57
C VAL A 90 -25.43 13.25 -7.01
N ASP A 91 -24.68 13.87 -7.92
CA ASP A 91 -24.88 13.70 -9.36
C ASP A 91 -23.62 13.17 -10.06
N SER A 92 -23.62 13.27 -11.40
CA SER A 92 -22.52 12.83 -12.25
C SER A 92 -21.20 13.60 -12.08
N GLN A 93 -21.19 14.73 -11.37
CA GLN A 93 -20.01 15.60 -11.22
C GLN A 93 -19.83 16.16 -9.80
N TYR A 94 -20.91 16.37 -9.07
CA TYR A 94 -20.98 17.08 -7.80
C TYR A 94 -21.61 16.24 -6.71
N GLY A 95 -21.31 16.58 -5.46
CA GLY A 95 -21.96 16.00 -4.32
C GLY A 95 -21.86 16.83 -3.05
N GLY A 96 -22.70 16.49 -2.09
CA GLY A 96 -22.84 17.13 -0.79
C GLY A 96 -23.63 16.24 0.18
N VAL A 97 -23.82 16.74 1.40
CA VAL A 97 -24.38 15.98 2.51
C VAL A 97 -25.36 16.83 3.29
N VAL A 98 -26.51 16.24 3.64
CA VAL A 98 -27.46 16.78 4.62
C VAL A 98 -27.42 15.91 5.87
N LYS A 99 -27.05 16.50 7.00
CA LYS A 99 -27.11 15.86 8.32
C LYS A 99 -28.34 16.36 9.06
N VAL A 100 -29.17 15.44 9.53
CA VAL A 100 -30.34 15.72 10.37
C VAL A 100 -30.18 15.01 11.70
N GLU A 101 -30.27 15.73 12.81
CA GLU A 101 -30.10 15.18 14.15
C GLU A 101 -31.23 15.65 15.07
N GLY A 102 -31.92 14.74 15.75
CA GLY A 102 -33.04 15.12 16.61
C GLY A 102 -33.66 13.97 17.39
N ASP A 103 -34.34 14.29 18.49
CA ASP A 103 -35.02 13.28 19.31
C ASP A 103 -36.44 13.01 18.81
N VAL A 104 -36.61 11.87 18.14
CA VAL A 104 -37.88 11.43 17.55
C VAL A 104 -38.96 11.20 18.62
N ASN A 105 -38.58 10.97 19.88
CA ASN A 105 -39.56 10.77 20.97
C ASN A 105 -40.36 12.04 21.28
N LYS A 106 -39.91 13.20 20.81
CA LYS A 106 -40.60 14.50 20.94
C LYS A 106 -41.53 14.80 19.77
N LEU A 107 -41.68 13.86 18.82
CA LEU A 107 -42.63 14.00 17.72
C LEU A 107 -44.04 13.65 18.22
N GLU A 108 -44.93 14.65 18.26
CA GLU A 108 -46.35 14.44 18.52
C GLU A 108 -47.03 13.99 17.23
N PHE A 109 -47.82 12.90 17.27
CA PHE A 109 -48.49 12.34 16.10
C PHE A 109 -49.95 12.75 16.08
N ASP A 110 -50.35 13.55 15.09
CA ASP A 110 -51.73 13.70 14.67
C ASP A 110 -51.96 12.98 13.34
N VAL A 111 -52.92 12.04 13.33
CA VAL A 111 -53.23 11.21 12.15
C VAL A 111 -53.83 12.06 11.03
N ASP A 112 -54.50 13.16 11.38
CA ASP A 112 -55.13 14.06 10.41
C ASP A 112 -54.15 15.09 9.84
N ASN A 113 -52.95 15.25 10.44
CA ASN A 113 -51.99 16.29 10.05
C ASN A 113 -50.51 15.92 10.20
N VAL A 114 -50.13 14.76 9.67
CA VAL A 114 -48.78 14.19 9.77
C VAL A 114 -47.66 15.13 9.28
N TYR A 115 -47.91 15.93 8.24
CA TYR A 115 -46.90 16.82 7.66
C TYR A 115 -46.64 18.07 8.50
N GLU A 116 -47.67 18.62 9.16
CA GLU A 116 -47.50 19.76 10.06
C GLU A 116 -46.76 19.34 11.33
N CYS A 117 -47.10 18.18 11.91
CA CYS A 117 -46.37 17.59 13.04
C CYS A 117 -44.88 17.36 12.71
N ALA A 118 -44.58 16.86 11.50
CA ALA A 118 -43.22 16.68 11.02
C ALA A 118 -42.47 18.01 10.89
N ALA A 119 -43.11 19.04 10.34
CA ALA A 119 -42.51 20.37 10.17
C ALA A 119 -42.22 21.03 11.53
N GLU A 120 -43.17 20.97 12.47
CA GLU A 120 -42.99 21.51 13.82
C GLU A 120 -41.85 20.81 14.58
N TRP A 121 -41.72 19.48 14.42
CA TRP A 121 -40.62 18.74 15.01
C TRP A 121 -39.27 19.12 14.42
N ILE A 122 -39.19 19.30 13.09
CA ILE A 122 -37.94 19.76 12.45
C ILE A 122 -37.55 21.14 12.98
N GLU A 123 -38.51 22.06 13.15
CA GLU A 123 -38.26 23.43 13.62
C GLU A 123 -37.85 23.49 15.10
N LYS A 124 -38.53 22.73 15.97
CA LYS A 124 -38.39 22.85 17.43
C LYS A 124 -37.43 21.83 18.04
N HIS A 125 -37.18 20.70 17.35
CA HIS A 125 -36.55 19.52 17.94
C HIS A 125 -35.47 18.85 17.07
N ALA A 126 -35.19 19.38 15.88
CA ALA A 126 -34.10 18.89 15.02
C ALA A 126 -33.03 19.96 14.76
N THR A 127 -31.80 19.49 14.54
CA THR A 127 -30.67 20.25 14.02
C THR A 127 -30.39 19.77 12.61
N VAL A 128 -30.49 20.67 11.63
CA VAL A 128 -30.22 20.39 10.22
C VAL A 128 -28.95 21.11 9.82
N ALA A 129 -27.95 20.37 9.35
CA ALA A 129 -26.72 20.90 8.80
C ALA A 129 -26.59 20.47 7.33
N VAL A 130 -26.30 21.43 6.46
CA VAL A 130 -26.21 21.23 5.01
C VAL A 130 -24.80 21.62 4.56
N SER A 131 -24.13 20.74 3.83
CA SER A 131 -22.79 21.03 3.28
C SER A 131 -22.88 21.82 1.98
N SER A 132 -21.74 22.42 1.59
CA SER A 132 -21.56 22.89 0.22
C SER A 132 -21.65 21.73 -0.77
N ILE A 133 -22.19 22.01 -1.97
CA ILE A 133 -22.13 21.11 -3.10
C ILE A 133 -20.82 21.36 -3.83
N ASP A 134 -19.95 20.36 -3.84
CA ASP A 134 -18.62 20.44 -4.41
C ASP A 134 -18.39 19.36 -5.46
N ARG A 135 -17.39 19.57 -6.32
CA ARG A 135 -17.04 18.60 -7.36
C ARG A 135 -16.46 17.33 -6.71
N ILE A 136 -16.99 16.17 -7.10
CA ILE A 136 -16.56 14.87 -6.56
C ILE A 136 -15.91 13.98 -7.62
N TRP A 137 -16.16 14.24 -8.91
CA TRP A 137 -15.59 13.49 -10.03
C TRP A 137 -14.72 14.38 -10.93
N ASN A 138 -13.55 13.90 -11.32
CA ASN A 138 -12.72 14.56 -12.32
C ASN A 138 -13.26 14.36 -13.75
N LYS A 139 -12.65 15.00 -14.75
CA LYS A 139 -13.10 14.90 -16.17
C LYS A 139 -13.02 13.48 -16.76
N LEU A 140 -12.36 12.55 -16.06
CA LEU A 140 -12.20 11.15 -16.44
C LEU A 140 -13.17 10.23 -15.69
N GLY A 141 -14.02 10.76 -14.79
CA GLY A 141 -14.96 9.99 -13.99
C GLY A 141 -14.36 9.33 -12.75
N ASN A 142 -13.15 9.71 -12.35
CA ASN A 142 -12.51 9.23 -11.12
C ASN A 142 -12.83 10.15 -9.95
N ALA A 143 -12.98 9.58 -8.75
CA ALA A 143 -13.19 10.34 -7.52
C ALA A 143 -12.01 11.28 -7.27
N ASN A 144 -12.30 12.55 -6.98
CA ASN A 144 -11.27 13.52 -6.66
C ASN A 144 -11.01 13.55 -5.15
N TRP A 145 -10.19 12.62 -4.66
CA TRP A 145 -9.98 12.38 -3.22
C TRP A 145 -9.39 13.57 -2.43
N GLY A 146 -8.83 14.57 -3.12
CA GLY A 146 -8.33 15.80 -2.51
C GLY A 146 -9.37 16.90 -2.34
N ASP A 147 -10.55 16.76 -2.95
CA ASP A 147 -11.60 17.78 -2.92
C ASP A 147 -12.51 17.64 -1.70
N ILE A 148 -13.00 18.78 -1.22
CA ILE A 148 -13.84 18.90 -0.02
C ILE A 148 -15.11 18.06 -0.15
N GLY A 149 -15.76 18.04 -1.31
CA GLY A 149 -16.99 17.25 -1.54
C GLY A 149 -16.77 15.74 -1.40
N ALA A 150 -15.67 15.22 -1.93
CA ALA A 150 -15.35 13.79 -1.83
C ALA A 150 -15.07 13.39 -0.37
N LEU A 151 -14.37 14.26 0.37
CA LEU A 151 -14.09 14.07 1.79
C LEU A 151 -15.37 14.12 2.64
N GLN A 152 -16.31 15.03 2.34
CA GLN A 152 -17.58 15.13 3.05
C GLN A 152 -18.44 13.88 2.89
N ILE A 153 -18.54 13.34 1.67
CA ILE A 153 -19.26 12.09 1.40
C ILE A 153 -18.63 10.93 2.17
N LEU A 154 -17.31 10.78 2.10
CA LEU A 154 -16.59 9.74 2.83
C LEU A 154 -16.82 9.83 4.35
N PHE A 155 -16.79 11.04 4.89
CA PHE A 155 -17.01 11.28 6.31
C PHE A 155 -18.43 10.91 6.73
N ALA A 156 -19.43 11.25 5.91
CA ALA A 156 -20.83 10.88 6.14
C ALA A 156 -21.03 9.36 6.10
N THR A 157 -20.49 8.68 5.09
CA THR A 157 -20.52 7.21 4.98
C THR A 157 -19.86 6.54 6.18
N PHE A 158 -18.69 7.03 6.59
CA PHE A 158 -18.00 6.52 7.78
C PHE A 158 -18.85 6.66 9.04
N HIS A 159 -19.47 7.83 9.25
CA HIS A 159 -20.33 8.04 10.41
C HIS A 159 -21.57 7.13 10.39
N CYS A 160 -22.21 6.92 9.23
CA CYS A 160 -23.30 5.96 9.08
C CYS A 160 -22.89 4.54 9.49
N ILE A 161 -21.70 4.10 9.06
CA ILE A 161 -21.16 2.78 9.42
C ILE A 161 -20.89 2.69 10.92
N THR A 162 -20.25 3.71 11.52
CA THR A 162 -19.97 3.71 12.97
C THR A 162 -21.22 3.72 13.84
N GLN A 163 -22.30 4.37 13.40
CA GLN A 163 -23.57 4.35 14.13
C GLN A 163 -24.20 2.94 14.16
N PHE A 164 -24.06 2.20 13.07
CA PHE A 164 -24.66 0.88 12.92
C PHE A 164 -23.79 -0.22 13.55
N ALA A 165 -22.49 -0.24 13.22
CA ALA A 165 -21.56 -1.30 13.59
C ALA A 165 -20.73 -1.00 14.84
N GLY A 166 -20.82 0.23 15.39
CA GLY A 166 -19.92 0.73 16.41
C GLY A 166 -18.59 1.23 15.82
N PHE A 167 -17.73 1.79 16.67
CA PHE A 167 -16.39 2.15 16.24
C PHE A 167 -15.63 0.89 15.79
N PRO A 168 -14.85 0.99 14.68
CA PRO A 168 -14.04 -0.12 14.24
C PRO A 168 -13.12 -0.60 15.37
N LYS A 169 -13.16 -1.91 15.64
CA LYS A 169 -12.29 -2.54 16.65
C LYS A 169 -10.85 -2.70 16.17
N HIS A 170 -10.68 -2.67 14.85
CA HIS A 170 -9.42 -2.82 14.15
C HIS A 170 -9.02 -1.47 13.56
N SER A 171 -7.74 -1.14 13.68
CA SER A 171 -7.18 0.05 13.04
C SER A 171 -7.22 -0.09 11.52
N VAL A 172 -7.11 1.03 10.79
CA VAL A 172 -7.06 1.01 9.32
C VAL A 172 -5.85 0.20 8.84
N GLU A 173 -4.79 0.20 9.63
CA GLU A 173 -3.56 -0.56 9.44
C GLU A 173 -3.77 -2.08 9.60
N ASP A 174 -4.56 -2.52 10.60
CA ASP A 174 -4.91 -3.94 10.78
C ASP A 174 -5.71 -4.48 9.59
N LEU A 175 -6.64 -3.66 9.08
CA LEU A 175 -7.48 -4.00 7.93
C LEU A 175 -6.67 -4.03 6.63
N ALA A 176 -5.69 -3.14 6.49
CA ALA A 176 -4.77 -3.12 5.36
C ALA A 176 -3.81 -4.32 5.38
N ALA A 177 -3.39 -4.78 6.56
CA ALA A 177 -2.56 -5.97 6.73
C ALA A 177 -3.31 -7.26 6.35
N ASP A 178 -4.57 -7.39 6.77
CA ASP A 178 -5.40 -8.57 6.47
C ASP A 178 -5.92 -8.60 5.00
N HIS A 179 -6.01 -7.44 4.35
CA HIS A 179 -6.46 -7.33 2.96
C HIS A 179 -5.63 -8.20 2.00
N GLY A 180 -4.31 -8.26 2.18
CA GLY A 180 -3.41 -9.06 1.34
C GLY A 180 -3.69 -10.56 1.45
N SER A 181 -3.92 -11.06 2.66
CA SER A 181 -4.29 -12.44 2.95
C SER A 181 -5.64 -12.80 2.29
N ARG A 182 -6.65 -11.95 2.48
CA ARG A 182 -7.99 -12.16 1.90
C ARG A 182 -7.99 -12.18 0.38
N LEU A 183 -7.16 -11.35 -0.25
CA LEU A 183 -7.00 -11.32 -1.70
C LEU A 183 -6.29 -12.58 -2.22
N GLN A 184 -5.29 -13.08 -1.48
CA GLN A 184 -4.65 -14.36 -1.77
C GLN A 184 -5.62 -15.53 -1.61
N THR A 185 -6.46 -15.56 -0.57
CA THR A 185 -7.50 -16.58 -0.39
C THR A 185 -8.48 -16.58 -1.57
N ARG A 186 -9.00 -15.41 -1.97
CA ARG A 186 -9.89 -15.31 -3.13
C ARG A 186 -9.20 -15.69 -4.46
N ARG A 187 -7.89 -15.42 -4.59
CA ARG A 187 -7.10 -15.86 -5.75
C ARG A 187 -6.92 -17.38 -5.76
N ALA A 188 -6.67 -18.00 -4.61
CA ALA A 188 -6.55 -19.45 -4.49
C ALA A 188 -7.89 -20.16 -4.80
N GLU A 189 -9.01 -19.61 -4.30
CA GLU A 189 -10.37 -20.09 -4.61
C GLU A 189 -10.69 -19.98 -6.11
N ARG A 190 -10.19 -18.94 -6.79
CA ARG A 190 -10.34 -18.76 -8.25
C ARG A 190 -9.38 -19.62 -9.07
N GLN A 191 -8.19 -19.93 -8.57
CA GLN A 191 -7.21 -20.78 -9.28
C GLN A 191 -7.58 -22.27 -9.27
N LEU A 192 -8.38 -22.73 -8.31
CA LEU A 192 -8.90 -24.10 -8.27
C LEU A 192 -9.81 -24.46 -9.46
N GLY A 193 -10.23 -23.49 -10.28
CA GLY A 193 -11.00 -23.71 -11.50
C GLY A 193 -10.19 -23.92 -12.79
N ASN A 194 -8.88 -23.62 -12.80
CA ASN A 194 -8.13 -23.43 -14.06
C ASN A 194 -6.90 -24.34 -14.28
N THR A 195 -6.76 -25.43 -13.53
CA THR A 195 -5.72 -26.45 -13.81
C THR A 195 -6.34 -27.69 -14.47
N GLN A 196 -6.38 -27.68 -15.81
CA GLN A 196 -6.65 -28.81 -16.72
C GLN A 196 -5.55 -29.91 -16.51
N VAL A 197 -5.71 -31.25 -16.51
CA VAL A 197 -6.52 -32.22 -17.30
C VAL A 197 -6.49 -33.65 -16.65
N ASN A 198 -7.56 -34.43 -16.84
CA ASN A 198 -7.71 -35.92 -16.86
C ASN A 198 -7.54 -36.82 -15.61
N GLY A 199 -8.60 -37.59 -15.33
CA GLY A 199 -8.53 -39.05 -15.11
C GLY A 199 -8.94 -39.59 -13.73
N ASN A 200 -10.22 -39.99 -13.60
CA ASN A 200 -10.79 -40.91 -12.59
C ASN A 200 -10.37 -40.73 -11.11
N GLY A 201 -11.13 -39.89 -10.39
CA GLY A 201 -11.19 -39.93 -8.94
C GLY A 201 -12.53 -39.37 -8.46
N LEU A 202 -13.42 -40.25 -8.01
CA LEU A 202 -14.71 -39.91 -7.39
C LEU A 202 -14.47 -39.11 -6.10
N PHE A 203 -14.51 -37.78 -6.18
CA PHE A 203 -14.79 -36.94 -5.00
C PHE A 203 -16.05 -36.13 -5.24
N ARG A 204 -17.11 -36.62 -4.61
CA ARG A 204 -18.48 -36.10 -4.62
C ARG A 204 -18.52 -34.81 -3.78
N PHE A 205 -18.37 -33.65 -4.41
CA PHE A 205 -18.72 -32.38 -3.78
C PHE A 205 -20.25 -32.29 -3.71
N GLN A 206 -20.81 -32.39 -2.50
CA GLN A 206 -22.20 -32.04 -2.23
C GLN A 206 -22.40 -30.55 -2.52
N GLN A 207 -23.18 -30.27 -3.57
CA GLN A 207 -23.82 -28.97 -3.76
C GLN A 207 -24.62 -28.61 -2.50
N ARG A 208 -24.16 -27.62 -1.74
CA ARG A 208 -25.07 -26.74 -1.00
C ARG A 208 -25.32 -25.53 -1.87
N SER A 209 -26.57 -25.44 -2.29
CA SER A 209 -27.24 -24.39 -3.05
C SER A 209 -26.82 -22.97 -2.64
N VAL A 210 -26.21 -22.23 -3.56
CA VAL A 210 -26.31 -20.77 -3.64
C VAL A 210 -26.99 -20.45 -4.96
N SER A 211 -28.04 -19.63 -4.86
CA SER A 211 -29.02 -19.28 -5.88
C SER A 211 -28.41 -18.51 -7.08
N PRO A 212 -29.07 -18.54 -8.25
CA PRO A 212 -28.56 -17.93 -9.48
C PRO A 212 -29.08 -16.49 -9.62
N GLU A 213 -28.28 -15.49 -9.28
CA GLU A 213 -28.67 -14.08 -9.53
C GLU A 213 -27.51 -13.20 -9.99
N ILE A 214 -26.47 -13.80 -10.56
CA ILE A 214 -25.48 -13.08 -11.36
C ILE A 214 -25.39 -13.81 -12.69
N VAL A 215 -26.09 -13.28 -13.68
CA VAL A 215 -25.74 -13.54 -15.08
C VAL A 215 -24.49 -12.71 -15.34
N GLU A 216 -23.33 -13.32 -15.18
CA GLU A 216 -22.08 -12.75 -15.68
C GLU A 216 -22.25 -12.58 -17.19
N VAL A 217 -22.31 -11.33 -17.64
CA VAL A 217 -22.16 -11.01 -19.06
C VAL A 217 -20.78 -11.53 -19.45
N GLN A 218 -20.74 -12.46 -20.40
CA GLN A 218 -19.50 -12.94 -20.98
C GLN A 218 -18.73 -11.74 -21.51
N ASP A 219 -17.64 -11.40 -20.84
CA ASP A 219 -16.60 -10.55 -21.42
C ASP A 219 -16.05 -11.34 -22.61
N ASP A 220 -16.50 -10.97 -23.81
CA ASP A 220 -15.85 -11.38 -25.05
C ASP A 220 -14.38 -11.04 -24.91
N SER A 221 -13.59 -12.10 -24.80
CA SER A 221 -12.16 -12.06 -24.55
C SER A 221 -11.46 -11.30 -25.66
N ILE A 222 -11.27 -9.99 -25.51
CA ILE A 222 -10.09 -9.35 -26.06
C ILE A 222 -8.96 -9.89 -25.19
N LYS A 223 -8.34 -10.97 -25.66
CA LYS A 223 -7.01 -11.37 -25.24
C LYS A 223 -6.10 -10.17 -25.47
N ILE A 224 -5.99 -9.29 -24.49
CA ILE A 224 -4.79 -8.52 -24.29
C ILE A 224 -3.79 -9.59 -23.86
N GLU A 225 -3.08 -10.14 -24.86
CA GLU A 225 -1.86 -10.88 -24.61
C GLU A 225 -1.08 -10.09 -23.59
N SER A 226 -0.72 -10.70 -22.46
CA SER A 226 0.24 -10.14 -21.53
C SER A 226 1.47 -9.75 -22.34
N GLU A 227 1.56 -8.48 -22.73
CA GLU A 227 2.70 -7.96 -23.48
C GLU A 227 3.93 -8.36 -22.69
N GLN A 228 4.76 -9.15 -23.37
CA GLN A 228 5.87 -9.92 -22.83
C GLN A 228 6.59 -9.13 -21.73
N LEU A 229 6.51 -9.62 -20.49
CA LEU A 229 7.51 -9.31 -19.46
C LEU A 229 8.86 -9.82 -19.99
N LEU A 230 9.53 -9.01 -20.80
CA LEU A 230 10.84 -9.27 -21.37
C LEU A 230 11.81 -9.46 -20.21
N LYS A 231 12.12 -10.71 -19.90
CA LYS A 231 13.09 -11.10 -18.87
C LYS A 231 14.46 -10.62 -19.30
N LEU A 232 15.13 -9.84 -18.45
CA LEU A 232 16.53 -9.51 -18.66
C LEU A 232 17.36 -10.77 -18.47
N GLU A 233 17.96 -11.24 -19.56
CA GLU A 233 18.78 -12.45 -19.56
C GLU A 233 20.27 -12.11 -19.49
N VAL A 234 21.06 -13.09 -19.06
CA VAL A 234 22.53 -13.01 -19.11
C VAL A 234 22.98 -12.75 -20.55
N GLY A 235 23.87 -11.78 -20.73
CA GLY A 235 24.34 -11.33 -22.04
C GLY A 235 23.62 -10.08 -22.58
N SER A 236 22.47 -9.71 -22.01
CA SER A 236 21.76 -8.48 -22.39
C SER A 236 22.63 -7.24 -22.13
N VAL A 237 22.63 -6.30 -23.08
CA VAL A 237 23.33 -5.02 -22.95
C VAL A 237 22.32 -3.90 -22.74
N LEU A 238 22.46 -3.19 -21.62
CA LEU A 238 21.64 -2.06 -21.24
C LEU A 238 22.42 -0.77 -21.45
N CYS A 239 21.84 0.16 -22.21
CA CYS A 239 22.39 1.50 -22.38
C CYS A 239 21.74 2.43 -21.37
N LEU A 240 22.56 3.11 -20.58
CA LEU A 240 22.14 4.07 -19.57
C LEU A 240 22.39 5.49 -20.07
N GLU A 241 21.36 6.33 -19.99
CA GLU A 241 21.49 7.78 -20.12
C GLU A 241 21.92 8.37 -18.77
N ASP A 242 23.16 8.83 -18.67
CA ASP A 242 23.60 9.70 -17.60
C ASP A 242 23.75 11.11 -18.19
N SER A 243 23.57 12.12 -17.34
CA SER A 243 23.51 13.57 -17.54
C SER A 243 24.42 14.18 -18.62
N ASN A 244 25.48 13.49 -19.08
CA ASN A 244 26.36 13.90 -20.17
C ASN A 244 26.95 12.75 -21.04
N LEU A 245 26.71 11.46 -20.73
CA LEU A 245 27.36 10.32 -21.41
C LEU A 245 26.44 9.08 -21.46
N GLN A 246 26.42 8.40 -22.61
CA GLN A 246 25.82 7.06 -22.71
C GLN A 246 26.82 6.00 -22.26
N LYS A 247 26.45 5.19 -21.27
CA LYS A 247 27.26 4.07 -20.78
C LYS A 247 26.53 2.75 -20.99
N GLY A 248 27.21 1.77 -21.55
CA GLY A 248 26.69 0.42 -21.74
C GLY A 248 27.06 -0.50 -20.57
N TYR A 249 26.13 -1.33 -20.14
CA TYR A 249 26.33 -2.37 -19.13
C TYR A 249 25.86 -3.72 -19.66
N ARG A 250 26.72 -4.75 -19.59
CA ARG A 250 26.38 -6.12 -19.98
C ARG A 250 26.06 -6.94 -18.74
N ILE A 251 24.88 -7.57 -18.71
CA ILE A 251 24.47 -8.44 -17.61
C ILE A 251 25.27 -9.74 -17.67
N SER A 252 25.98 -10.06 -16.58
CA SER A 252 26.73 -11.31 -16.43
C SER A 252 25.99 -12.34 -15.59
N GLN A 253 25.18 -11.91 -14.63
CA GLN A 253 24.43 -12.79 -13.74
C GLN A 253 23.09 -12.17 -13.32
N VAL A 254 22.08 -13.01 -13.18
CA VAL A 254 20.78 -12.65 -12.61
C VAL A 254 20.70 -13.25 -11.21
N MET A 255 20.45 -12.42 -10.21
CA MET A 255 20.25 -12.85 -8.82
C MET A 255 18.78 -12.64 -8.46
N ASN A 256 18.12 -13.71 -8.03
CA ASN A 256 16.73 -13.63 -7.57
C ASN A 256 16.72 -13.62 -6.04
N SER A 257 16.40 -12.47 -5.43
CA SER A 257 15.96 -12.45 -4.04
C SER A 257 14.45 -12.74 -3.99
N SER A 258 13.97 -13.19 -2.82
CA SER A 258 12.55 -13.38 -2.51
C SER A 258 11.71 -12.12 -2.70
N GLU A 259 12.31 -10.93 -2.64
CA GLU A 259 11.59 -9.65 -2.81
C GLU A 259 11.78 -9.04 -4.20
N HIS A 260 12.99 -9.00 -4.77
CA HIS A 260 13.27 -8.34 -6.07
C HIS A 260 14.48 -8.94 -6.81
N PRO A 261 14.46 -9.01 -8.17
CA PRO A 261 15.65 -9.38 -8.94
C PRO A 261 16.66 -8.23 -8.97
N TYR A 262 17.93 -8.55 -8.74
CA TYR A 262 19.05 -7.66 -8.99
C TYR A 262 20.08 -8.36 -9.88
N PHE A 263 20.86 -7.58 -10.62
CA PHE A 263 21.75 -8.09 -11.65
C PHE A 263 23.19 -7.78 -11.30
N VAL A 264 24.10 -8.69 -11.67
CA VAL A 264 25.52 -8.36 -11.75
C VAL A 264 25.81 -8.02 -13.20
N ALA A 265 26.42 -6.86 -13.42
CA ALA A 265 26.73 -6.37 -14.75
C ALA A 265 28.15 -5.78 -14.79
N SER A 266 28.77 -5.82 -15.97
CA SER A 266 30.04 -5.14 -16.23
C SER A 266 29.87 -4.00 -17.22
N PRO A 267 30.58 -2.87 -17.05
CA PRO A 267 30.66 -1.85 -18.09
C PRO A 267 31.17 -2.45 -19.40
N VAL A 268 30.59 -2.04 -20.52
CA VAL A 268 31.05 -2.50 -21.85
C VAL A 268 32.51 -2.09 -22.10
N ASP A 269 32.92 -0.93 -21.58
CA ASP A 269 34.29 -0.40 -21.71
C ASP A 269 35.31 -1.07 -20.78
N ASP A 270 34.84 -1.69 -19.69
CA ASP A 270 35.69 -2.37 -18.69
C ASP A 270 35.04 -3.68 -18.23
N PRO A 271 35.18 -4.76 -19.01
CA PRO A 271 34.53 -6.03 -18.74
C PRO A 271 35.03 -6.73 -17.46
N GLN A 272 36.18 -6.33 -16.92
CA GLN A 272 36.76 -6.92 -15.70
C GLN A 272 36.10 -6.40 -14.43
N LYS A 273 35.40 -5.26 -14.51
CA LYS A 273 34.75 -4.63 -13.37
C LYS A 273 33.31 -5.14 -13.21
N SER A 274 33.04 -5.78 -12.08
CA SER A 274 31.68 -6.20 -11.70
C SER A 274 30.98 -5.12 -10.87
N LEU A 275 29.72 -4.84 -11.22
CA LEU A 275 28.85 -3.87 -10.57
C LEU A 275 27.49 -4.50 -10.28
N PHE A 276 26.84 -4.03 -9.21
CA PHE A 276 25.45 -4.35 -8.96
C PHE A 276 24.55 -3.41 -9.74
N LEU A 277 23.51 -3.97 -10.33
CA LEU A 277 22.58 -3.29 -11.21
C LEU A 277 21.15 -3.56 -10.73
N TYR A 278 20.46 -2.50 -10.37
CA TYR A 278 19.05 -2.53 -9.98
C TYR A 278 18.22 -1.90 -11.09
N VAL A 279 17.18 -2.61 -11.52
CA VAL A 279 16.27 -2.18 -12.58
C VAL A 279 14.88 -2.06 -11.97
N GLY A 280 14.30 -0.86 -12.00
CA GLY A 280 12.92 -0.66 -11.56
C GLY A 280 11.92 -1.07 -12.64
N SER A 281 10.64 -0.81 -12.41
CA SER A 281 9.59 -1.06 -13.42
C SER A 281 9.47 0.10 -14.40
N HIS A 282 9.02 -0.20 -15.61
CA HIS A 282 8.71 0.86 -16.57
C HIS A 282 7.47 1.66 -16.12
N PRO A 283 7.43 3.00 -16.26
CA PRO A 283 6.28 3.81 -15.86
C PRO A 283 4.94 3.39 -16.47
N SER A 284 4.93 2.86 -17.70
CA SER A 284 3.70 2.36 -18.34
C SER A 284 3.18 1.04 -17.76
N GLN A 285 4.01 0.29 -17.02
CA GLN A 285 3.66 -0.98 -16.38
C GLN A 285 3.21 -0.80 -14.92
N LEU A 286 3.12 0.44 -14.45
CA LEU A 286 2.68 0.76 -13.09
C LEU A 286 1.16 0.59 -12.90
N GLU A 287 0.39 0.50 -13.99
CA GLU A 287 -1.03 0.16 -13.95
C GLU A 287 -1.21 -1.29 -14.43
N PRO A 288 -1.84 -2.21 -13.66
CA PRO A 288 -2.41 -2.13 -12.31
C PRO A 288 -1.61 -2.94 -11.24
N ALA A 289 -0.37 -3.32 -11.51
CA ALA A 289 0.40 -4.23 -10.65
C ALA A 289 1.15 -3.49 -9.52
N TRP A 290 0.68 -3.61 -8.28
CA TRP A 290 1.31 -3.02 -7.09
C TRP A 290 2.78 -3.43 -6.89
N GLU A 291 3.15 -4.64 -7.34
CA GLU A 291 4.54 -5.15 -7.34
C GLU A 291 5.46 -4.28 -8.20
N ASN A 292 4.97 -3.81 -9.36
CA ASN A 292 5.71 -2.95 -10.26
C ASN A 292 5.95 -1.56 -9.66
N MET A 293 4.97 -1.03 -8.90
CA MET A 293 5.14 0.23 -8.15
C MET A 293 6.21 0.12 -7.07
N ASN A 294 6.28 -1.01 -6.36
CA ASN A 294 7.27 -1.21 -5.31
C ASN A 294 8.70 -1.18 -5.90
N MET A 295 8.96 -1.93 -6.98
CA MET A 295 10.28 -1.94 -7.64
C MET A 295 10.71 -0.56 -8.13
N TRP A 296 9.82 0.15 -8.82
CA TRP A 296 10.10 1.52 -9.30
C TRP A 296 10.45 2.45 -8.12
N TYR A 297 9.65 2.40 -7.05
CA TYR A 297 9.85 3.23 -5.88
C TYR A 297 11.17 2.92 -5.17
N GLN A 298 11.50 1.63 -4.95
CA GLN A 298 12.73 1.21 -4.27
C GLN A 298 13.98 1.71 -5.00
N VAL A 299 14.07 1.53 -6.32
CA VAL A 299 15.24 1.97 -7.10
C VAL A 299 15.40 3.49 -7.07
N GLN A 300 14.30 4.24 -7.20
CA GLN A 300 14.30 5.70 -7.10
C GLN A 300 14.74 6.19 -5.72
N ARG A 301 14.17 5.62 -4.66
CA ARG A 301 14.54 5.92 -3.28
C ARG A 301 16.00 5.63 -3.00
N GLN A 302 16.48 4.45 -3.39
CA GLN A 302 17.87 4.06 -3.19
C GLN A 302 18.80 5.01 -3.93
N THR A 303 18.43 5.42 -5.15
CA THR A 303 19.16 6.43 -5.91
C THR A 303 19.22 7.77 -5.16
N LYS A 304 18.10 8.26 -4.62
CA LYS A 304 18.04 9.49 -3.81
C LYS A 304 18.99 9.40 -2.60
N ILE A 305 18.91 8.31 -1.83
CA ILE A 305 19.72 8.13 -0.61
C ILE A 305 21.21 8.08 -0.94
N LEU A 306 21.62 7.27 -1.91
CA LEU A 306 23.04 7.16 -2.29
C LEU A 306 23.59 8.45 -2.89
N THR A 307 22.75 9.21 -3.60
CA THR A 307 23.13 10.54 -4.11
C THR A 307 23.37 11.51 -2.95
N ILE A 308 22.51 11.50 -1.92
CA ILE A 308 22.69 12.33 -0.73
C ILE A 308 23.94 11.92 0.05
N MET A 309 24.18 10.61 0.22
CA MET A 309 25.41 10.12 0.83
C MET A 309 26.66 10.64 0.11
N LYS A 310 26.65 10.56 -1.24
CA LYS A 310 27.73 11.08 -2.08
C LYS A 310 27.89 12.59 -1.95
N GLN A 311 26.81 13.35 -1.96
CA GLN A 311 26.81 14.82 -1.81
C GLN A 311 27.32 15.26 -0.43
N LYS A 312 26.99 14.51 0.62
CA LYS A 312 27.48 14.73 2.00
C LYS A 312 28.89 14.19 2.22
N GLY A 313 29.54 13.63 1.20
CA GLY A 313 30.91 13.10 1.28
C GLY A 313 31.03 11.84 2.14
N LEU A 314 29.94 11.09 2.34
CA LEU A 314 29.98 9.83 3.08
C LEU A 314 30.63 8.76 2.20
N SER A 315 31.90 8.47 2.45
CA SER A 315 32.62 7.41 1.77
C SER A 315 33.21 6.44 2.78
N SER A 316 32.88 5.15 2.64
CA SER A 316 33.48 4.08 3.40
C SER A 316 33.48 2.81 2.58
N LYS A 317 34.40 1.89 2.87
CA LYS A 317 34.39 0.56 2.27
C LYS A 317 33.17 -0.27 2.69
N TYR A 318 32.50 0.12 3.79
CA TYR A 318 31.31 -0.56 4.34
C TYR A 318 29.98 -0.02 3.80
N LEU A 319 30.03 1.05 2.99
CA LEU A 319 28.87 1.62 2.33
C LEU A 319 28.96 1.40 0.81
N PRO A 320 27.83 1.16 0.14
CA PRO A 320 27.79 1.04 -1.30
C PRO A 320 28.07 2.40 -1.95
N GLN A 321 28.84 2.37 -3.03
CA GLN A 321 29.18 3.54 -3.83
C GLN A 321 28.30 3.61 -5.07
N LEU A 322 27.68 4.77 -5.28
CA LEU A 322 26.94 5.09 -6.50
C LEU A 322 27.90 5.24 -7.69
N SER A 323 27.86 4.27 -8.60
CA SER A 323 28.67 4.27 -9.84
C SER A 323 27.97 5.03 -10.96
N ALA A 324 26.68 4.77 -11.17
CA ALA A 324 25.83 5.46 -12.14
C ALA A 324 24.35 5.31 -11.75
N SER A 325 23.51 6.22 -12.21
CA SER A 325 22.06 6.12 -12.09
C SER A 325 21.42 6.88 -13.25
N GLY A 326 20.27 6.44 -13.73
CA GLY A 326 19.61 7.09 -14.85
C GLY A 326 18.41 6.33 -15.34
N ARG A 327 18.17 6.42 -16.65
CA ARG A 327 17.11 5.68 -17.34
C ARG A 327 17.71 4.82 -18.44
N ILE A 328 17.08 3.67 -18.68
CA ILE A 328 17.46 2.79 -19.79
C ILE A 328 17.06 3.45 -21.11
N ILE A 329 17.95 3.36 -22.10
CA ILE A 329 17.69 3.70 -23.50
C ILE A 329 17.83 2.42 -24.32
N HIS A 330 16.98 2.26 -25.33
CA HIS A 330 17.15 1.17 -26.29
C HIS A 330 18.25 1.51 -27.32
N PRO A 331 18.91 0.52 -27.93
CA PRO A 331 19.82 0.78 -29.04
C PRO A 331 19.06 1.44 -30.21
N GLY A 332 19.65 2.47 -30.81
CA GLY A 332 19.08 3.22 -31.96
C GLY A 332 18.68 4.67 -31.63
N GLN A 333 18.14 5.38 -32.63
CA GLN A 333 17.67 6.76 -32.46
C GLN A 333 16.33 6.75 -31.72
N CYS A 334 16.35 7.16 -30.44
CA CYS A 334 15.17 7.27 -29.62
C CYS A 334 14.32 8.47 -30.07
N GLN A 335 13.04 8.26 -30.39
CA GLN A 335 12.11 9.32 -30.85
C GLN A 335 11.58 10.20 -29.71
N ARG A 336 12.26 10.25 -28.56
CA ARG A 336 11.81 11.09 -27.45
C ARG A 336 11.91 12.56 -27.82
N PRO A 337 10.82 13.34 -27.65
CA PRO A 337 10.85 14.77 -27.94
C PRO A 337 11.70 15.58 -26.93
N SER A 338 11.97 15.04 -25.73
CA SER A 338 12.80 15.66 -24.69
C SER A 338 13.28 14.64 -23.64
N SER A 339 14.18 15.04 -22.73
CA SER A 339 14.74 14.21 -21.63
C SER A 339 13.70 13.72 -20.59
N GLY A 340 12.42 14.03 -20.78
CA GLY A 340 11.29 13.51 -20.01
C GLY A 340 10.16 12.92 -20.85
N GLY A 341 10.30 12.86 -22.17
CA GLY A 341 9.28 12.31 -23.07
C GLY A 341 9.21 10.78 -23.04
N ASN A 342 8.03 10.23 -23.31
CA ASN A 342 7.85 8.79 -23.43
C ASN A 342 8.31 8.29 -24.81
N CYS A 343 8.90 7.10 -24.83
CA CYS A 343 9.19 6.33 -26.04
C CYS A 343 8.37 5.05 -25.95
N ASP A 344 7.89 4.55 -27.08
CA ASP A 344 7.06 3.34 -27.12
C ASP A 344 7.84 2.05 -26.85
N HIS A 345 9.17 2.12 -26.71
CA HIS A 345 9.98 0.94 -26.40
C HIS A 345 9.86 0.53 -24.92
N PRO A 346 9.60 -0.76 -24.61
CA PRO A 346 9.18 -1.23 -23.28
C PRO A 346 10.21 -1.03 -22.15
N TRP A 347 11.50 -0.98 -22.48
CA TRP A 347 12.56 -0.67 -21.52
C TRP A 347 12.93 0.81 -21.45
N CYS A 348 12.55 1.59 -22.45
CA CYS A 348 13.07 2.93 -22.58
C CYS A 348 12.43 3.80 -21.50
N GLY A 349 13.21 4.36 -20.58
CA GLY A 349 12.70 5.20 -19.49
C GLY A 349 12.59 4.49 -18.16
N THR A 350 12.81 3.18 -18.14
CA THR A 350 12.89 2.39 -16.92
C THR A 350 14.07 2.88 -16.07
N PRO A 351 13.86 3.14 -14.77
CA PRO A 351 14.92 3.63 -13.91
C PRO A 351 15.94 2.53 -13.59
N ILE A 352 17.20 2.92 -13.55
CA ILE A 352 18.32 2.01 -13.34
C ILE A 352 19.32 2.64 -12.37
N LEU A 353 19.85 1.80 -11.48
CA LEU A 353 20.84 2.18 -10.48
C LEU A 353 22.01 1.19 -10.52
N VAL A 354 23.22 1.74 -10.55
CA VAL A 354 24.48 0.96 -10.62
C VAL A 354 25.33 1.26 -9.39
N THR A 355 25.69 0.22 -8.63
CA THR A 355 26.48 0.36 -7.40
C THR A 355 27.68 -0.59 -7.36
N SER A 356 28.61 -0.30 -6.47
CA SER A 356 29.75 -1.16 -6.11
C SER A 356 29.98 -1.11 -4.61
N PRO A 357 30.58 -2.13 -3.98
CA PRO A 357 31.10 -3.38 -4.54
C PRO A 357 30.01 -4.44 -4.79
N VAL A 358 30.40 -5.53 -5.47
CA VAL A 358 29.58 -6.75 -5.65
C VAL A 358 30.04 -7.81 -4.65
N GLY A 359 29.10 -8.57 -4.08
CA GLY A 359 29.37 -9.62 -3.11
C GLY A 359 28.21 -10.61 -2.99
N GLU A 360 28.42 -11.67 -2.23
CA GLU A 360 27.42 -12.70 -1.92
C GLU A 360 26.57 -12.26 -0.72
N THR A 361 25.26 -12.49 -0.70
CA THR A 361 24.44 -12.01 0.43
C THR A 361 24.70 -12.84 1.69
N VAL A 362 24.45 -12.26 2.86
CA VAL A 362 24.49 -13.01 4.12
C VAL A 362 23.42 -14.09 4.14
N ALA A 363 22.26 -13.86 3.53
CA ALA A 363 21.24 -14.88 3.33
C ALA A 363 21.79 -16.11 2.58
N ASP A 364 22.51 -15.90 1.48
CA ASP A 364 23.14 -16.99 0.70
C ASP A 364 24.20 -17.71 1.53
N LEU A 365 25.06 -16.96 2.25
CA LEU A 365 26.06 -17.54 3.13
C LEU A 365 25.46 -18.41 4.25
N ILE A 366 24.32 -18.00 4.80
CA ILE A 366 23.60 -18.79 5.82
C ILE A 366 23.03 -20.06 5.20
N ASN A 367 22.37 -19.95 4.04
CA ASN A 367 21.79 -21.09 3.32
C ASN A 367 22.84 -22.13 2.94
N GLU A 368 24.06 -21.70 2.63
CA GLU A 368 25.19 -22.57 2.33
C GLU A 368 25.97 -23.05 3.57
N GLY A 369 25.57 -22.64 4.79
CA GLY A 369 26.24 -23.00 6.04
C GLY A 369 27.65 -22.39 6.19
N ARG A 370 27.93 -21.30 5.46
CA ARG A 370 29.23 -20.60 5.42
C ARG A 370 29.28 -19.35 6.30
N PHE A 371 28.21 -19.04 7.02
CA PHE A 371 28.14 -17.92 7.96
C PHE A 371 28.38 -18.40 9.40
N GLY A 372 29.64 -18.38 9.84
CA GLY A 372 30.04 -18.78 11.18
C GLY A 372 30.13 -17.62 12.17
N MET A 373 30.61 -17.92 13.37
CA MET A 373 30.73 -16.96 14.48
C MET A 373 31.72 -15.82 14.15
N GLU A 374 32.84 -16.15 13.48
CA GLU A 374 33.84 -15.19 13.03
C GLU A 374 33.30 -14.26 11.95
N GLU A 375 32.50 -14.79 11.01
CA GLU A 375 31.78 -13.99 10.02
C GLU A 375 30.77 -13.06 10.69
N ALA A 376 30.04 -13.54 11.70
CA ALA A 376 29.06 -12.75 12.44
C ALA A 376 29.69 -11.57 13.19
N ILE A 377 30.84 -11.76 13.84
CA ILE A 377 31.56 -10.68 14.53
C ILE A 377 32.03 -9.62 13.53
N ARG A 378 32.61 -10.04 12.40
CA ARG A 378 33.04 -9.11 11.34
C ARG A 378 31.84 -8.37 10.73
N CYS A 379 30.76 -9.10 10.44
CA CYS A 379 29.52 -8.54 9.92
C CYS A 379 28.96 -7.47 10.88
N CYS A 380 28.91 -7.78 12.17
CA CYS A 380 28.48 -6.85 13.21
C CYS A 380 29.32 -5.56 13.19
N HIS A 381 30.64 -5.69 13.28
CA HIS A 381 31.56 -4.56 13.28
C HIS A 381 31.42 -3.68 12.03
N ASP A 382 31.40 -4.31 10.85
CA ASP A 382 31.35 -3.62 9.57
C ASP A 382 29.99 -2.93 9.34
N CYS A 383 28.88 -3.59 9.72
CA CYS A 383 27.54 -2.99 9.66
C CYS A 383 27.39 -1.84 10.65
N LEU A 384 27.85 -1.97 11.91
CA LEU A 384 27.83 -0.88 12.88
C LEU A 384 28.66 0.32 12.40
N SER A 385 29.80 0.06 11.76
CA SER A 385 30.61 1.12 11.14
C SER A 385 29.84 1.85 10.03
N ALA A 386 29.16 1.12 9.14
CA ALA A 386 28.32 1.70 8.09
C ALA A 386 27.15 2.53 8.66
N LEU A 387 26.45 1.98 9.66
CA LEU A 387 25.32 2.62 10.33
C LEU A 387 25.75 3.89 11.07
N SER A 388 26.89 3.88 11.75
CA SER A 388 27.43 5.08 12.42
C SER A 388 27.71 6.21 11.43
N ILE A 389 28.30 5.89 10.28
CA ILE A 389 28.58 6.87 9.23
C ILE A 389 27.27 7.42 8.65
N ALA A 390 26.29 6.57 8.32
CA ALA A 390 25.00 7.00 7.81
C ALA A 390 24.23 7.86 8.84
N ALA A 391 24.24 7.47 10.11
CA ALA A 391 23.60 8.18 11.21
C ALA A 391 24.19 9.58 11.42
N SER A 392 25.50 9.77 11.20
CA SER A 392 26.12 11.11 11.25
C SER A 392 25.55 12.10 10.23
N ALA A 393 24.92 11.58 9.17
CA ALA A 393 24.22 12.35 8.15
C ALA A 393 22.69 12.38 8.33
N GLY A 394 22.18 11.84 9.45
CA GLY A 394 20.75 11.72 9.72
C GLY A 394 20.03 10.63 8.92
N ILE A 395 20.76 9.68 8.34
CA ILE A 395 20.20 8.59 7.54
C ILE A 395 20.12 7.33 8.41
N ARG A 396 18.92 6.73 8.50
CA ARG A 396 18.70 5.45 9.17
C ARG A 396 18.31 4.38 8.15
N HIS A 397 18.83 3.17 8.28
CA HIS A 397 18.67 2.11 7.28
C HIS A 397 17.23 1.57 7.25
N GLY A 398 16.68 1.17 8.41
CA GLY A 398 15.28 0.81 8.55
C GLY A 398 14.82 -0.54 8.00
N ASP A 399 15.67 -1.24 7.24
CA ASP A 399 15.38 -2.59 6.71
C ASP A 399 16.61 -3.52 6.84
N ILE A 400 17.12 -3.71 8.07
CA ILE A 400 18.29 -4.57 8.30
C ILE A 400 17.85 -6.03 8.32
N LYS A 401 18.36 -6.81 7.38
CA LYS A 401 18.08 -8.25 7.21
C LYS A 401 19.21 -8.93 6.44
N PRO A 402 19.35 -10.27 6.48
CA PRO A 402 20.44 -10.99 5.80
C PRO A 402 20.53 -10.71 4.29
N GLU A 403 19.42 -10.44 3.62
CA GLU A 403 19.35 -10.13 2.19
C GLU A 403 19.96 -8.76 1.86
N ASN A 404 19.99 -7.86 2.83
CA ASN A 404 20.49 -6.49 2.69
C ASN A 404 21.94 -6.32 3.16
N VAL A 405 22.68 -7.43 3.38
CA VAL A 405 24.11 -7.39 3.70
C VAL A 405 24.86 -8.29 2.74
N ILE A 406 25.92 -7.78 2.12
CA ILE A 406 26.79 -8.55 1.23
C ILE A 406 28.17 -8.76 1.84
N CYS A 407 28.74 -9.93 1.59
CA CYS A 407 30.13 -10.28 1.88
C CYS A 407 30.97 -10.09 0.62
N VAL A 408 31.92 -9.15 0.70
CA VAL A 408 32.82 -8.82 -0.41
C VAL A 408 34.14 -9.51 -0.17
N ARG A 409 34.46 -10.47 -1.04
CA ARG A 409 35.75 -11.19 -1.02
C ARG A 409 36.70 -10.52 -1.98
N SER A 410 37.83 -10.03 -1.46
CA SER A 410 38.94 -9.54 -2.27
C SER A 410 40.06 -10.56 -2.24
N SER A 411 40.73 -10.80 -3.38
CA SER A 411 41.88 -11.71 -3.46
C SER A 411 43.06 -11.29 -2.58
N VAL A 412 43.10 -10.03 -2.14
CA VAL A 412 44.24 -9.43 -1.42
C VAL A 412 43.90 -9.07 0.03
N ARG A 413 42.63 -9.04 0.41
CA ARG A 413 42.18 -8.58 1.74
C ARG A 413 41.20 -9.55 2.36
N HIS A 414 41.15 -9.55 3.69
CA HIS A 414 40.11 -10.24 4.42
C HIS A 414 38.72 -9.81 3.94
N PRO A 415 37.75 -10.74 3.90
CA PRO A 415 36.38 -10.41 3.52
C PRO A 415 35.81 -9.37 4.47
N PHE A 416 35.03 -8.46 3.91
CA PHE A 416 34.34 -7.42 4.66
C PHE A 416 32.87 -7.36 4.24
N PHE A 417 32.03 -6.84 5.12
CA PHE A 417 30.60 -6.76 4.88
C PHE A 417 30.18 -5.35 4.48
N VAL A 418 29.20 -5.25 3.59
CA VAL A 418 28.64 -3.98 3.12
C VAL A 418 27.14 -4.01 3.26
N LEU A 419 26.58 -2.97 3.87
CA LEU A 419 25.14 -2.83 4.04
C LEU A 419 24.55 -2.24 2.74
N ILE A 420 23.67 -2.99 2.07
CA ILE A 420 22.95 -2.60 0.85
C ILE A 420 21.45 -2.47 1.15
N GLY A 421 20.62 -2.17 0.14
CA GLY A 421 19.16 -2.11 0.35
C GLY A 421 18.63 -0.79 0.93
N TRP A 422 19.32 0.32 0.66
CA TRP A 422 18.97 1.66 1.15
C TRP A 422 17.67 2.25 0.57
N GLY A 423 16.92 1.51 -0.25
CA GLY A 423 15.63 1.94 -0.83
C GLY A 423 14.55 2.22 0.23
N ARG A 424 14.70 1.67 1.43
CA ARG A 424 13.77 1.88 2.56
C ARG A 424 14.31 2.79 3.66
N ALA A 425 15.45 3.44 3.41
CA ALA A 425 16.10 4.28 4.40
C ALA A 425 15.27 5.54 4.72
N ILE A 426 15.30 5.90 6.00
CA ILE A 426 14.60 7.03 6.59
C ILE A 426 15.55 8.22 6.61
N LEU A 427 15.15 9.29 5.93
CA LEU A 427 15.88 10.56 5.87
C LEU A 427 15.08 11.69 6.52
N GLU A 428 13.76 11.67 6.36
CA GLU A 428 12.84 12.69 6.81
C GLU A 428 11.82 12.10 7.80
N ASP A 429 11.24 12.91 8.70
CA ASP A 429 10.29 12.41 9.72
C ASP A 429 8.97 11.86 9.14
N ARG A 430 8.68 12.16 7.87
CA ARG A 430 7.54 11.61 7.13
C ARG A 430 7.78 10.19 6.64
N ASP A 431 9.05 9.78 6.57
CA ASP A 431 9.42 8.46 6.12
C ASP A 431 9.08 7.44 7.21
N ARG A 432 8.44 6.32 6.83
CA ARG A 432 8.17 5.20 7.73
C ARG A 432 9.03 3.99 7.36
N PRO A 433 9.60 3.26 8.34
CA PRO A 433 10.36 2.05 8.08
C PRO A 433 9.45 0.95 7.53
N ALA A 434 10.04 0.00 6.80
CA ALA A 434 9.33 -1.25 6.52
C ALA A 434 9.27 -2.09 7.79
N MET A 435 8.09 -2.63 8.07
CA MET A 435 7.91 -3.52 9.20
C MET A 435 8.30 -4.94 8.80
N ASN A 436 9.26 -5.50 9.52
CA ASN A 436 9.64 -6.89 9.44
C ASN A 436 9.56 -7.50 10.84
N LEU A 437 8.63 -8.43 11.06
CA LEU A 437 8.36 -8.98 12.39
C LEU A 437 9.60 -9.63 13.04
N HIS A 438 10.50 -10.20 12.23
CA HIS A 438 11.70 -10.89 12.70
C HIS A 438 12.84 -9.93 13.03
N TYR A 439 13.04 -8.89 12.21
CA TYR A 439 14.24 -8.06 12.31
C TYR A 439 14.01 -6.63 12.80
N SER A 440 12.82 -6.05 12.64
CA SER A 440 12.58 -4.66 13.06
C SER A 440 12.78 -4.46 14.55
N SER A 441 13.32 -3.31 14.96
CA SER A 441 13.44 -2.93 16.38
C SER A 441 12.09 -2.89 17.10
N THR A 442 12.12 -3.04 18.43
CA THR A 442 10.96 -2.88 19.32
C THR A 442 10.28 -1.52 19.08
N TYR A 443 11.07 -0.46 18.99
CA TYR A 443 10.55 0.90 18.75
C TYR A 443 9.88 1.03 17.37
N ALA A 444 10.45 0.39 16.34
CA ALA A 444 9.83 0.37 15.01
C ALA A 444 8.47 -0.33 15.03
N LEU A 445 8.38 -1.48 15.72
CA LEU A 445 7.14 -2.25 15.86
C LEU A 445 6.05 -1.50 16.64
N GLN A 446 6.42 -0.78 17.70
CA GLN A 446 5.46 -0.05 18.54
C GLN A 446 5.01 1.27 17.91
N GLU A 447 5.94 2.07 17.40
CA GLU A 447 5.69 3.47 17.04
C GLU A 447 5.65 3.70 15.52
N GLY A 448 6.00 2.68 14.72
CA GLY A 448 6.13 2.82 13.26
C GLY A 448 7.21 3.83 12.86
N LYS A 449 8.23 4.03 13.72
CA LYS A 449 9.32 5.01 13.56
C LYS A 449 10.65 4.41 13.97
N LEU A 450 11.75 5.03 13.54
CA LEU A 450 13.10 4.64 13.95
C LEU A 450 13.68 5.67 14.92
N CYS A 451 14.25 5.18 16.02
CA CYS A 451 15.13 5.97 16.88
C CYS A 451 16.59 5.71 16.48
N SER A 452 17.55 6.41 17.12
CA SER A 452 18.98 6.23 16.84
C SER A 452 19.50 4.82 17.13
N ALA A 453 18.85 4.08 18.04
CA ALA A 453 19.24 2.72 18.40
C ALA A 453 18.53 1.64 17.56
N SER A 454 17.49 1.98 16.80
CA SER A 454 16.65 1.00 16.09
C SER A 454 17.44 0.13 15.11
N ASP A 455 18.36 0.72 14.34
CA ASP A 455 19.18 -0.03 13.39
C ASP A 455 20.14 -0.99 14.10
N ALA A 456 20.71 -0.59 15.24
CA ALA A 456 21.58 -1.45 16.03
C ALA A 456 20.82 -2.63 16.65
N GLU A 457 19.61 -2.39 17.17
CA GLU A 457 18.73 -3.45 17.68
C GLU A 457 18.34 -4.45 16.58
N SER A 458 18.00 -3.94 15.39
CA SER A 458 17.64 -4.77 14.25
C SER A 458 18.82 -5.65 13.78
N LEU A 459 20.04 -5.10 13.83
CA LEU A 459 21.27 -5.85 13.57
C LEU A 459 21.48 -6.99 14.55
N VAL A 460 21.17 -6.80 15.84
CA VAL A 460 21.26 -7.86 16.86
C VAL A 460 20.31 -9.01 16.52
N TYR A 461 19.08 -8.73 16.13
CA TYR A 461 18.12 -9.77 15.74
C TYR A 461 18.57 -10.53 14.49
N MET A 462 19.09 -9.81 13.49
CA MET A 462 19.67 -10.41 12.29
C MET A 462 20.81 -11.37 12.66
N LEU A 463 21.76 -10.94 13.49
CA LEU A 463 22.89 -11.77 13.92
C LEU A 463 22.45 -12.96 14.78
N TYR A 464 21.50 -12.77 15.70
CA TYR A 464 20.96 -13.84 16.53
C TYR A 464 20.40 -14.98 15.67
N ILE A 465 19.54 -14.63 14.71
CA ILE A 465 18.93 -15.59 13.79
C ILE A 465 20.00 -16.22 12.90
N SER A 466 20.90 -15.40 12.33
CA SER A 466 21.95 -15.86 11.40
C SER A 466 22.95 -16.83 12.05
N CYS A 467 23.21 -16.69 13.35
CA CYS A 467 24.09 -17.60 14.11
C CYS A 467 23.39 -18.89 14.56
N GLY A 468 22.21 -19.20 14.02
CA GLY A 468 21.41 -20.37 14.40
C GLY A 468 20.68 -20.19 15.72
N GLY A 469 20.26 -18.96 16.04
CA GLY A 469 19.23 -18.71 17.05
C GLY A 469 17.90 -19.31 16.62
N VAL A 470 16.97 -19.47 17.58
CA VAL A 470 15.63 -19.99 17.25
C VAL A 470 14.90 -18.91 16.47
N LEU A 471 14.55 -19.20 15.21
CA LEU A 471 13.66 -18.34 14.43
C LEU A 471 12.25 -18.47 14.99
N PRO A 472 11.68 -17.44 15.62
CA PRO A 472 10.32 -17.51 16.15
C PRO A 472 9.31 -17.53 15.01
N ASP A 473 8.25 -18.31 15.17
CA ASP A 473 7.06 -18.22 14.31
C ASP A 473 6.25 -17.00 14.76
N LEU A 474 6.24 -15.96 13.93
CA LEU A 474 5.65 -14.65 14.24
C LEU A 474 4.57 -14.33 13.21
N ASP A 475 3.34 -14.17 13.68
CA ASP A 475 2.16 -13.84 12.89
C ASP A 475 1.65 -12.42 13.11
N SER A 476 2.12 -11.75 14.17
CA SER A 476 1.61 -10.48 14.68
C SER A 476 2.70 -9.59 15.26
N VAL A 477 2.43 -8.28 15.33
CA VAL A 477 3.32 -7.30 15.95
C VAL A 477 3.42 -7.56 17.46
N GLU A 478 2.31 -7.91 18.10
CA GLU A 478 2.24 -8.24 19.53
C GLU A 478 3.09 -9.47 19.86
N GLY A 479 2.98 -10.54 19.06
CA GLY A 479 3.82 -11.73 19.21
C GLY A 479 5.31 -11.41 19.03
N ALA A 480 5.63 -10.57 18.06
CA ALA A 480 6.98 -10.10 17.81
C ALA A 480 7.54 -9.31 19.01
N LEU A 481 6.75 -8.43 19.63
CA LEU A 481 7.14 -7.65 20.81
C LEU A 481 7.30 -8.55 22.04
N GLN A 482 6.36 -9.47 22.28
CA GLN A 482 6.43 -10.41 23.40
C GLN A 482 7.65 -11.33 23.31
N TRP A 483 8.01 -11.77 22.09
CA TRP A 483 9.22 -12.56 21.87
C TRP A 483 10.48 -11.76 22.24
N ARG A 484 10.56 -10.47 21.86
CA ARG A 484 11.70 -9.61 22.20
C ARG A 484 11.81 -9.42 23.71
N GLU A 485 10.71 -9.07 24.37
CA GLU A 485 10.66 -8.92 25.83
C GLU A 485 11.11 -10.20 26.56
N THR A 486 10.61 -11.35 26.13
CA THR A 486 10.97 -12.65 26.70
C THR A 486 12.43 -13.00 26.44
N SER A 487 12.92 -12.76 25.21
CA SER A 487 14.29 -13.08 24.80
C SER A 487 15.32 -12.23 25.52
N TRP A 488 15.04 -10.93 25.71
CA TRP A 488 15.89 -10.02 26.47
C TRP A 488 15.87 -10.32 27.97
N SER A 489 14.69 -10.52 28.57
CA SER A 489 14.56 -10.80 30.01
C SER A 489 15.23 -12.10 30.41
N ARG A 490 15.13 -13.14 29.57
CA ARG A 490 15.80 -14.44 29.78
C ARG A 490 17.24 -14.48 29.29
N ARG A 491 17.75 -13.38 28.73
CA ARG A 491 19.09 -13.27 28.14
C ARG A 491 19.39 -14.30 27.05
N LEU A 492 18.39 -14.75 26.30
CA LEU A 492 18.55 -15.78 25.26
C LEU A 492 19.47 -15.30 24.13
N ILE A 493 19.39 -14.01 23.81
CA ILE A 493 20.21 -13.40 22.76
C ILE A 493 21.68 -13.40 23.18
N GLN A 494 21.97 -12.96 24.40
CA GLN A 494 23.32 -12.94 24.97
C GLN A 494 23.86 -14.38 25.11
N GLN A 495 23.07 -15.32 25.61
CA GLN A 495 23.50 -16.72 25.71
C GLN A 495 23.93 -17.32 24.36
N LYS A 496 23.32 -16.85 23.25
CA LYS A 496 23.64 -17.33 21.90
C LYS A 496 24.81 -16.59 21.26
N LEU A 497 24.89 -15.27 21.44
CA LEU A 497 25.87 -14.42 20.77
C LEU A 497 27.15 -14.17 21.59
N GLY A 498 27.13 -14.43 22.90
CA GLY A 498 28.20 -14.11 23.85
C GLY A 498 27.99 -12.74 24.48
#